data_AF-A0A0F8ZWF8-F1
#
_entry.id   AF-A0A0F8ZWF8-F1
#
_cell.length_a   1.000
_cell.length_b   1.000
_cell.length_c   1.000
_cell.angle_alpha   90.00
_cell.angle_beta   90.00
_cell.angle_gamma   90.00
#
_symmetry.space_group_name_H-M   'P 1'
#
loop_
_entity.id
_entity.type
_entity.pdbx_description
1 polymer ?
#
loop_
_entity_poly.entity_id
_entity_poly.type
_entity_poly.pdbx_seq_one_letter_code
_entity_poly.pdbx_strand_id
1 'polypeptide(L)'
;VMRIERPDNIIPVGRQAKLLGVARSTLYYEPVVDTYTLELMRLIDEEYTKAPLYGSRKITAVLRRKGYEVNRKRIQRLMRLMGIEAIYPKPNTSRADPNHKIYPYLLRDREITRVNEVWGTDISLTSD
;
A
#
# COMPACT_ATOMS: atom_id res chain seq x y z
N VAL A 1 24.25 6.81 -3.76
CA VAL A 1 25.32 5.80 -3.96
C VAL A 1 26.40 6.05 -2.92
N MET A 2 26.52 5.19 -1.90
CA MET A 2 27.50 5.32 -0.83
C MET A 2 28.83 4.71 -1.32
N ARG A 3 29.76 5.54 -1.77
CA ARG A 3 30.98 5.08 -2.45
C ARG A 3 32.11 4.95 -1.43
N ILE A 4 32.31 3.74 -0.93
CA ILE A 4 33.49 3.35 -0.15
C ILE A 4 34.56 2.93 -1.16
N GLU A 5 35.71 3.56 -1.13
CA GLU A 5 36.78 3.28 -2.10
C GLU A 5 37.67 2.13 -1.61
N ARG A 6 37.90 1.10 -2.45
CA ARG A 6 38.95 0.08 -2.28
C ARG A 6 39.47 -0.41 -3.66
N PRO A 7 40.76 -0.80 -3.80
CA PRO A 7 41.90 -0.65 -2.88
C PRO A 7 42.93 0.41 -3.38
N ASP A 8 43.25 1.38 -2.50
CA ASP A 8 44.47 2.24 -2.43
C ASP A 8 44.21 3.41 -1.45
N ASN A 9 43.61 3.09 -0.29
CA ASN A 9 42.97 4.12 0.52
C ASN A 9 43.82 4.54 1.73
N ILE A 10 44.14 5.83 1.82
CA ILE A 10 44.92 6.47 2.89
C ILE A 10 44.23 6.33 4.26
N ILE A 11 42.91 6.15 4.26
CA ILE A 11 42.07 6.10 5.46
C ILE A 11 41.57 4.67 5.70
N PRO A 12 41.80 4.07 6.88
CA PRO A 12 41.26 2.75 7.23
C PRO A 12 39.74 2.71 7.16
N VAL A 13 39.17 1.60 6.69
CA VAL A 13 37.73 1.37 6.55
C VAL A 13 36.95 1.69 7.84
N GLY A 14 37.52 1.37 9.02
CA GLY A 14 36.91 1.70 10.30
C GLY A 14 36.79 3.21 10.57
N ARG A 15 37.75 4.01 10.10
CA ARG A 15 37.71 5.47 10.18
C ARG A 15 36.73 6.07 9.16
N GLN A 16 36.62 5.47 7.97
CA GLN A 16 35.59 5.85 6.99
C GLN A 16 34.18 5.59 7.54
N ALA A 17 33.94 4.43 8.19
CA ALA A 17 32.67 4.11 8.85
C ALA A 17 32.29 5.18 9.87
N LYS A 18 33.25 5.57 10.71
CA LYS A 18 33.07 6.57 11.77
C LYS A 18 32.78 7.96 11.20
N LEU A 19 33.48 8.36 10.13
CA LEU A 19 33.25 9.64 9.44
C LEU A 19 31.88 9.68 8.75
N LEU A 20 31.42 8.56 8.21
CA LEU A 20 30.12 8.43 7.54
C LEU A 20 28.96 8.16 8.52
N GLY A 21 29.22 8.02 9.81
CA GLY A 21 28.19 7.76 10.82
C GLY A 21 27.50 6.39 10.68
N VAL A 22 28.13 5.43 10.01
CA VAL A 22 27.55 4.09 9.79
C VAL A 22 28.30 3.02 10.57
N ALA A 23 27.57 1.98 10.97
CA ALA A 23 28.17 0.83 11.63
C ALA A 23 29.16 0.11 10.69
N ARG A 24 30.32 -0.26 11.22
CA ARG A 24 31.38 -0.97 10.46
C ARG A 24 30.88 -2.27 9.82
N SER A 25 29.95 -2.98 10.47
CA SER A 25 29.35 -4.22 9.99
C SER A 25 28.57 -4.03 8.68
N THR A 26 27.88 -2.90 8.51
CA THR A 26 27.11 -2.57 7.30
C THR A 26 28.00 -2.44 6.06
N LEU A 27 29.27 -2.07 6.24
CA LEU A 27 30.22 -1.89 5.12
C LEU A 27 30.63 -3.20 4.44
N TYR A 28 30.43 -4.34 5.11
CA TYR A 28 30.74 -5.67 4.58
C TYR A 28 29.49 -6.44 4.17
N TYR A 29 28.30 -5.85 4.39
CA TYR A 29 27.06 -6.47 4.03
C TYR A 29 26.79 -6.28 2.53
N GLU A 30 26.80 -7.36 1.78
CA GLU A 30 26.26 -7.38 0.42
C GLU A 30 24.78 -7.80 0.48
N PRO A 31 23.85 -6.96 0.01
CA PRO A 31 22.44 -7.34 -0.02
C PRO A 31 22.26 -8.49 -1.00
N VAL A 32 21.87 -9.65 -0.49
CA VAL A 32 21.46 -10.79 -1.33
C VAL A 32 20.10 -10.45 -1.94
N VAL A 33 20.09 -10.06 -3.21
CA VAL A 33 18.86 -9.79 -3.94
C VAL A 33 18.38 -11.10 -4.56
N ASP A 34 17.26 -11.61 -4.05
CA ASP A 34 16.58 -12.78 -4.57
C ASP A 34 16.12 -12.53 -6.03
N THR A 35 16.60 -13.33 -6.97
CA THR A 35 16.30 -13.19 -8.41
C THR A 35 14.80 -13.35 -8.68
N TYR A 36 14.13 -14.22 -7.94
CA TYR A 36 12.68 -14.39 -8.04
C TYR A 36 11.92 -13.15 -7.55
N THR A 37 12.45 -12.44 -6.56
CA THR A 37 11.88 -11.16 -6.12
C THR A 37 11.98 -10.10 -7.22
N LEU A 38 13.10 -10.03 -7.94
CA LEU A 38 13.24 -9.13 -9.08
C LEU A 38 12.28 -9.47 -10.22
N GLU A 39 12.10 -10.76 -10.51
CA GLU A 39 11.12 -11.22 -11.50
C GLU A 39 9.70 -10.80 -11.10
N LEU A 40 9.31 -11.02 -9.84
CA LEU A 40 8.01 -10.58 -9.33
C LEU A 40 7.84 -9.06 -9.41
N MET A 41 8.86 -8.28 -9.08
CA MET A 41 8.80 -6.81 -9.20
C MET A 41 8.58 -6.39 -10.65
N ARG A 42 9.26 -7.04 -11.61
CA ARG A 42 9.06 -6.78 -13.06
C ARG A 42 7.62 -7.11 -13.50
N LEU A 43 7.07 -8.23 -13.05
CA LEU A 43 5.71 -8.65 -13.40
C LEU A 43 4.65 -7.73 -12.78
N ILE A 44 4.87 -7.28 -11.54
CA ILE A 44 4.00 -6.29 -10.88
C ILE A 44 3.98 -5.00 -11.67
N ASP A 45 5.15 -4.50 -12.09
CA ASP A 45 5.28 -3.27 -12.87
C ASP A 45 4.56 -3.35 -14.23
N GLU A 46 4.74 -4.47 -14.93
CA GLU A 46 4.09 -4.73 -16.22
C GLU A 46 2.55 -4.78 -16.08
N GLU A 47 2.03 -5.48 -15.07
CA GLU A 47 0.58 -5.56 -14.83
C GLU A 47 0.00 -4.23 -14.36
N TYR A 48 0.74 -3.46 -13.56
CA TYR A 48 0.31 -2.16 -13.10
C TYR A 48 0.29 -1.12 -14.23
N THR A 49 1.26 -1.15 -15.13
CA THR A 49 1.29 -0.29 -16.32
C THR A 49 0.10 -0.55 -17.25
N LYS A 50 -0.33 -1.81 -17.37
CA LYS A 50 -1.55 -2.17 -18.12
C LYS A 50 -2.82 -1.73 -17.41
N ALA A 51 -2.87 -1.84 -16.08
CA ALA A 51 -4.07 -1.59 -15.28
C ALA A 51 -3.74 -0.90 -13.94
N PRO A 52 -3.64 0.44 -13.90
CA PRO A 52 -3.25 1.18 -12.68
C PRO A 52 -4.27 1.09 -11.54
N LEU A 53 -5.48 0.61 -11.85
CA LEU A 53 -6.55 0.30 -10.89
C LEU A 53 -6.34 -1.01 -10.11
N TYR A 54 -5.36 -1.84 -10.48
CA TYR A 54 -5.15 -3.13 -9.83
C TYR A 54 -4.32 -2.99 -8.55
N GLY A 55 -4.97 -3.19 -7.41
CA GLY A 55 -4.30 -3.33 -6.12
C GLY A 55 -3.75 -4.73 -5.87
N SER A 56 -3.09 -4.88 -4.72
CA SER A 56 -2.42 -6.13 -4.29
C SER A 56 -3.29 -7.38 -4.45
N ARG A 57 -4.60 -7.31 -4.19
CA ARG A 57 -5.55 -8.42 -4.37
C ARG A 57 -5.64 -8.88 -5.83
N LYS A 58 -5.89 -7.94 -6.75
CA LYS A 58 -6.04 -8.27 -8.19
C LYS A 58 -4.71 -8.70 -8.80
N ILE A 59 -3.62 -8.00 -8.47
CA ILE A 59 -2.28 -8.40 -8.93
C ILE A 59 -1.94 -9.82 -8.47
N THR A 60 -2.21 -10.17 -7.20
CA THR A 60 -2.01 -11.54 -6.70
C THR A 60 -2.82 -12.56 -7.49
N ALA A 61 -4.09 -12.26 -7.78
CA ALA A 61 -4.95 -13.16 -8.55
C ALA A 61 -4.46 -13.34 -10.00
N VAL A 62 -4.02 -12.27 -10.66
CA VAL A 62 -3.46 -12.32 -12.02
C VAL A 62 -2.18 -13.16 -12.05
N LEU A 63 -1.25 -12.91 -11.12
CA LEU A 63 0.01 -13.67 -11.05
C LEU A 63 -0.23 -15.16 -10.77
N ARG A 64 -1.19 -15.50 -9.90
CA ARG A 64 -1.60 -16.90 -9.68
C ARG A 64 -2.17 -17.56 -10.93
N ARG A 65 -2.99 -16.85 -11.71
CA ARG A 65 -3.51 -17.36 -12.99
C ARG A 65 -2.40 -17.58 -14.02
N LYS A 66 -1.31 -16.81 -13.95
CA LYS A 66 -0.10 -17.01 -14.76
C LYS A 66 0.81 -18.13 -14.26
N GLY A 67 0.45 -18.83 -13.18
CA GLY A 67 1.20 -19.97 -12.63
C GLY A 67 2.17 -19.61 -11.51
N TYR A 68 2.20 -18.37 -11.02
CA TYR A 68 3.09 -17.98 -9.93
C TYR A 68 2.47 -18.24 -8.55
N GLU A 69 3.18 -18.99 -7.70
CA GLU A 69 2.79 -19.21 -6.30
C GLU A 69 3.14 -18.01 -5.42
N VAL A 70 2.26 -17.01 -5.43
CA VAL A 70 2.46 -15.76 -4.68
C VAL A 70 1.48 -15.59 -3.53
N ASN A 71 1.98 -15.03 -2.43
CA ASN A 71 1.19 -14.61 -1.27
C ASN A 71 0.85 -13.11 -1.39
N ARG A 72 -0.40 -12.74 -1.10
CA ARG A 72 -0.86 -11.33 -1.08
C ARG A 72 0.03 -10.43 -0.21
N LYS A 73 0.47 -10.90 0.97
CA LYS A 73 1.35 -10.12 1.86
C LYS A 73 2.69 -9.79 1.20
N ARG A 74 3.24 -10.73 0.43
CA ARG A 74 4.49 -10.53 -0.33
C ARG A 74 4.29 -9.49 -1.43
N ILE A 75 3.21 -9.61 -2.22
CA ILE A 75 2.88 -8.64 -3.27
C ILE A 75 2.66 -7.24 -2.68
N GLN A 76 1.92 -7.12 -1.59
CA GLN A 76 1.70 -5.85 -0.90
C GLN A 76 3.01 -5.20 -0.44
N ARG A 77 3.94 -5.99 0.11
CA ARG A 77 5.28 -5.49 0.49
C ARG A 77 6.05 -5.00 -0.73
N LEU A 78 6.06 -5.75 -1.83
CA LEU A 78 6.77 -5.36 -3.05
C LEU A 78 6.18 -4.10 -3.69
N MET A 79 4.86 -4.00 -3.78
CA MET A 79 4.18 -2.78 -4.26
C MET A 79 4.57 -1.55 -3.42
N ARG A 80 4.61 -1.69 -2.09
CA ARG A 80 5.06 -0.61 -1.19
C ARG A 80 6.52 -0.22 -1.42
N LEU A 81 7.42 -1.20 -1.61
CA LEU A 81 8.83 -0.94 -1.92
C LEU A 81 9.00 -0.22 -3.27
N MET A 82 8.15 -0.53 -4.24
CA MET A 82 8.15 0.09 -5.57
C MET A 82 7.41 1.44 -5.60
N GLY A 83 6.72 1.83 -4.52
CA GLY A 83 5.88 3.04 -4.51
C GLY A 83 4.61 2.93 -5.34
N ILE A 84 4.15 1.71 -5.64
CA ILE A 84 2.96 1.44 -6.45
C ILE A 84 1.73 1.32 -5.53
N GLU A 85 0.69 2.09 -5.82
CA GLU A 85 -0.60 2.03 -5.15
C GLU A 85 -1.74 1.95 -6.18
N ALA A 86 -2.82 1.25 -5.84
CA ALA A 86 -3.97 1.18 -6.73
C ALA A 86 -4.67 2.54 -6.86
N ILE A 87 -4.74 3.07 -8.07
CA ILE A 87 -5.42 4.33 -8.35
C ILE A 87 -6.86 3.98 -8.76
N TYR A 88 -7.80 4.19 -7.86
CA TYR A 88 -9.23 4.09 -8.16
C TYR A 88 -9.97 5.34 -7.65
N PRO A 89 -11.02 5.78 -8.37
CA PRO A 89 -11.88 6.84 -7.87
C PRO A 89 -12.52 6.37 -6.56
N LYS A 90 -12.32 7.12 -5.48
CA LYS A 90 -13.01 6.87 -4.21
C LYS A 90 -14.52 7.05 -4.44
N PRO A 91 -15.39 6.20 -3.84
CA PRO A 91 -16.82 6.40 -3.91
C PRO A 91 -17.18 7.81 -3.43
N ASN A 92 -17.82 8.60 -4.27
CA ASN A 92 -18.29 9.93 -3.89
C ASN A 92 -19.65 9.80 -3.18
N THR A 93 -19.61 9.31 -1.94
CA THR A 93 -20.82 9.11 -1.11
C THR A 93 -21.53 10.41 -0.77
N SER A 94 -20.90 11.56 -1.00
CA SER A 94 -21.48 12.89 -0.76
C SER A 94 -22.36 13.37 -1.92
N ARG A 95 -22.28 12.76 -3.11
CA ARG A 95 -23.18 13.07 -4.22
C ARG A 95 -24.37 12.13 -4.20
N ALA A 96 -25.53 12.66 -3.81
CA ALA A 96 -26.80 11.96 -3.97
C ALA A 96 -27.08 11.69 -5.46
N ASP A 97 -27.59 10.50 -5.77
CA ASP A 97 -28.11 10.19 -7.09
C ASP A 97 -29.31 11.12 -7.38
N PRO A 98 -29.36 11.83 -8.53
CA PRO A 98 -30.47 12.71 -8.89
C PRO A 98 -31.84 12.04 -8.87
N ASN A 99 -31.89 10.72 -9.10
CA ASN A 99 -33.11 9.92 -9.08
C ASN A 99 -33.46 9.41 -7.68
N HIS A 100 -32.59 9.63 -6.68
CA HIS A 100 -32.86 9.21 -5.32
C HIS A 100 -33.92 10.12 -4.69
N LYS A 101 -35.07 9.54 -4.37
CA LYS A 101 -36.16 10.25 -3.71
C LYS A 101 -35.70 10.75 -2.35
N ILE A 102 -35.68 12.08 -2.18
CA ILE A 102 -35.40 12.71 -0.90
C ILE A 102 -36.65 12.52 -0.02
N TYR A 103 -36.49 11.78 1.08
CA TYR A 103 -37.55 11.65 2.08
C TYR A 103 -37.52 12.86 3.03
N PRO A 104 -38.68 13.45 3.34
CA PRO A 104 -38.73 14.52 4.34
C PRO A 104 -38.25 13.98 5.68
N TYR A 105 -37.47 14.79 6.41
CA TYR A 105 -37.04 14.45 7.76
C TYR A 105 -38.23 14.59 8.72
N LEU A 106 -38.90 13.46 8.98
CA LEU A 106 -40.17 13.41 9.73
C LEU A 106 -40.05 13.81 11.21
N LEU A 107 -38.84 13.99 11.72
CA LEU A 107 -38.57 14.39 13.11
C LEU A 107 -38.29 15.89 13.25
N ARG A 108 -38.34 16.69 12.17
CA ARG A 108 -37.94 18.11 12.19
C ARG A 108 -38.74 18.95 13.18
N ASP A 109 -40.04 18.73 13.26
CA ASP A 109 -40.98 19.55 14.04
C ASP A 109 -41.67 18.73 15.15
N ARG A 110 -41.05 17.62 15.57
CA ARG A 110 -41.59 16.73 16.61
C ARG A 110 -40.83 16.90 17.92
N GLU A 111 -41.54 17.30 18.97
CA GLU A 111 -41.01 17.25 20.33
C GLU A 111 -40.91 15.78 20.80
N ILE A 112 -39.73 15.39 21.28
CA ILE A 112 -39.46 14.06 21.84
C ILE A 112 -39.54 14.20 23.37
N THR A 113 -40.59 13.67 23.98
CA THR A 113 -40.92 13.96 25.39
C THR A 113 -40.71 12.76 26.31
N ARG A 114 -40.53 11.55 25.75
CA ARG A 114 -40.36 10.32 26.53
C ARG A 114 -39.21 9.46 26.00
N VAL A 115 -38.64 8.66 26.90
CA VAL A 115 -37.65 7.62 26.54
C VAL A 115 -38.32 6.59 25.63
N ASN A 116 -37.58 6.06 24.63
CA ASN A 116 -38.06 5.10 23.63
C ASN A 116 -39.06 5.65 22.59
N GLU A 117 -39.00 6.95 22.30
CA GLU A 117 -39.90 7.58 21.32
C GLU A 117 -39.27 7.75 19.91
N VAL A 118 -37.93 7.76 19.83
CA VAL A 118 -37.13 7.84 18.60
C VAL A 118 -35.88 6.97 18.78
N TRP A 119 -35.51 6.23 17.73
CA TRP A 119 -34.28 5.44 17.67
C TRP A 119 -33.43 5.86 16.46
N GLY A 120 -32.13 6.05 16.68
CA GLY A 120 -31.13 6.24 15.63
C GLY A 120 -30.27 4.98 15.53
N THR A 121 -29.96 4.55 14.31
CA THR A 121 -29.01 3.45 14.06
C THR A 121 -28.01 3.93 13.02
N ASP A 122 -26.73 3.67 13.27
CA ASP A 122 -25.67 3.87 12.29
C ASP A 122 -24.95 2.54 12.04
N ILE A 123 -24.52 2.32 10.80
CA ILE A 123 -23.81 1.12 10.38
C ILE A 123 -22.47 1.55 9.82
N SER A 124 -21.40 1.23 10.53
CA SER A 124 -20.03 1.42 10.06
C SER A 124 -19.55 0.17 9.34
N LEU A 125 -19.28 0.29 8.03
CA LEU A 125 -18.70 -0.79 7.23
C LEU A 125 -17.17 -0.74 7.30
N THR A 126 -16.57 -1.63 8.08
CA THR A 126 -15.12 -1.79 8.13
C THR A 126 -14.64 -2.59 6.92
N SER A 127 -13.68 -2.05 6.16
CA SER A 127 -13.06 -2.73 5.02
C SER A 127 -11.76 -3.42 5.44
N ASP A 128 -11.74 -4.75 5.51
CA ASP A 128 -10.54 -5.59 5.67
C ASP A 128 -9.78 -5.80 4.33
#